data_AF-A0A2V8KF21-F1
#
_entry.id   AF-A0A2V8KF21-F1
#
_cell.length_a   1.000
_cell.length_b   1.000
_cell.length_c   1.000
_cell.angle_alpha   90.00
_cell.angle_beta   90.00
_cell.angle_gamma   90.00
#
_symmetry.space_group_name_H-M   'P 1'
#
loop_
_entity.id
_entity.type
_entity.pdbx_description
1 polymer ?
#
loop_
_entity_poly.entity_id
_entity_poly.type
_entity_poly.pdbx_seq_one_letter_code
_entity_poly.pdbx_strand_id
1 'polypeptide(L)'
;MFWKSFGVLIAMLAFSAILMAQDKQSEPFLGIWELNLEKTTNYPQQSQTMINVPAPGGGFISTRATIGKDNSRSSAEIHPVVFDGKPHQTTGGDARQISYKLIDPYTIERTHNRNGKLTVDTEQVSKDGKTMTVKQANALRIYDKKFTVKTAGR
;
A
#
# COMPACT_ATOMS: atom_id res chain seq x y z
N MET A 1 -5.95 31.48 36.14
CA MET A 1 -5.27 31.33 34.83
C MET A 1 -4.67 29.93 34.57
N PHE A 2 -4.48 29.07 35.58
CA PHE A 2 -3.85 27.73 35.43
C PHE A 2 -4.69 26.64 34.75
N TRP A 3 -6.03 26.77 34.70
CA TRP A 3 -6.91 25.74 34.13
C TRP A 3 -6.90 25.73 32.59
N LYS A 4 -6.71 26.89 31.96
CA LYS A 4 -6.68 27.01 30.49
C LYS A 4 -5.46 26.31 29.89
N SER A 5 -4.32 26.32 30.60
CA SER A 5 -3.07 25.67 30.17
C SER A 5 -3.14 24.14 30.28
N PHE A 6 -3.87 23.60 31.26
CA PHE A 6 -4.01 22.15 31.46
C PHE A 6 -4.89 21.51 30.37
N GLY A 7 -5.95 22.19 29.95
CA GLY A 7 -6.80 21.75 28.84
C GLY A 7 -6.08 21.74 27.48
N VAL A 8 -5.20 22.70 27.25
CA VAL A 8 -4.38 22.79 26.03
C VAL A 8 -3.32 21.67 25.98
N LEU A 9 -2.72 21.32 27.11
CA LEU A 9 -1.74 20.22 27.19
C LEU A 9 -2.38 18.84 26.93
N ILE A 10 -3.57 18.59 27.49
CA ILE A 10 -4.32 17.34 27.27
C ILE A 10 -4.77 17.21 25.81
N ALA A 11 -5.23 18.29 25.18
CA ALA A 11 -5.60 18.30 23.77
C ALA A 11 -4.41 18.01 22.84
N MET A 12 -3.23 18.56 23.12
CA MET A 12 -2.01 18.26 22.35
C MET A 12 -1.52 16.82 22.51
N LEU A 13 -1.58 16.26 23.73
CA LEU A 13 -1.21 14.86 23.97
C LEU A 13 -2.17 13.88 23.27
N ALA A 14 -3.47 14.16 23.28
CA ALA A 14 -4.46 13.37 22.56
C ALA A 14 -4.27 13.42 21.03
N PHE A 15 -3.91 14.58 20.47
CA PHE A 15 -3.65 14.72 19.03
C PHE A 15 -2.39 13.97 18.58
N SER A 16 -1.37 13.93 19.43
CA SER A 16 -0.09 13.25 19.14
C SER A 16 -0.24 11.72 19.13
N ALA A 17 -1.08 11.15 20.00
CA ALA A 17 -1.32 9.71 20.06
C ALA A 17 -2.08 9.16 18.83
N ILE A 18 -2.99 9.96 18.26
CA ILE A 18 -3.78 9.57 17.07
C ILE A 18 -2.88 9.46 15.83
N LEU A 19 -1.92 10.37 15.67
CA LEU A 19 -0.96 10.35 14.56
C LEU A 19 -0.04 9.11 14.61
N MET A 20 0.40 8.70 15.80
CA MET A 20 1.25 7.49 15.95
C MET A 20 0.50 6.18 15.67
N ALA A 21 -0.83 6.15 15.87
CA ALA A 21 -1.63 4.96 15.60
C ALA A 21 -1.80 4.70 14.08
N GLN A 22 -1.89 5.76 13.28
CA GLN A 22 -2.05 5.65 11.82
C GLN A 22 -0.80 5.10 11.13
N ASP A 23 0.39 5.44 11.61
CA ASP A 23 1.65 4.92 11.04
C ASP A 23 1.76 3.39 11.22
N LYS A 24 1.36 2.87 12.39
CA LYS A 24 1.44 1.43 12.70
C LYS A 24 0.47 0.56 11.91
N GLN A 25 -0.65 1.13 11.48
CA GLN A 25 -1.71 0.39 10.81
C GLN A 25 -1.32 -0.17 9.44
N SER A 26 -0.26 0.37 8.82
CA SER A 26 0.22 -0.04 7.50
C SER A 26 1.51 -0.87 7.51
N GLU A 27 2.10 -1.08 8.69
CA GLU A 27 3.35 -1.81 8.87
C GLU A 27 3.37 -3.20 8.20
N PRO A 28 2.29 -4.00 8.22
CA PRO A 28 2.32 -5.33 7.59
C PRO A 28 2.64 -5.29 6.08
N PHE A 29 2.28 -4.20 5.40
CA PHE A 29 2.48 -4.00 3.97
C PHE A 29 3.89 -3.51 3.62
N LEU A 30 4.65 -3.01 4.60
CA LEU A 30 6.02 -2.55 4.39
C LEU A 30 6.95 -3.72 4.09
N GLY A 31 7.85 -3.50 3.13
CA GLY A 31 8.78 -4.52 2.68
C GLY A 31 9.05 -4.49 1.19
N ILE A 32 9.89 -5.42 0.78
CA ILE A 32 10.13 -5.74 -0.62
C ILE A 32 9.39 -7.04 -0.91
N TRP A 33 8.48 -6.98 -1.89
CA TRP A 33 7.60 -8.08 -2.28
C TRP A 33 7.91 -8.50 -3.70
N GLU A 34 7.96 -9.79 -3.96
CA GLU A 34 8.22 -10.34 -5.29
C GLU A 34 7.10 -11.28 -5.70
N LEU A 35 6.65 -11.16 -6.95
CA LEU A 35 5.59 -11.98 -7.51
C LEU A 35 5.99 -13.46 -7.50
N ASN A 36 5.16 -14.29 -6.88
CA ASN A 36 5.25 -15.74 -6.94
C ASN A 36 4.44 -16.22 -8.16
N LEU A 37 5.12 -16.53 -9.26
CA LEU A 37 4.50 -16.97 -10.50
C LEU A 37 3.80 -18.33 -10.38
N GLU A 38 4.35 -19.24 -9.57
CA GLU A 38 3.80 -20.58 -9.40
C GLU A 38 2.42 -20.57 -8.74
N LYS A 39 2.18 -19.61 -7.84
CA LYS A 39 0.91 -19.46 -7.12
C LYS A 39 -0.04 -18.42 -7.73
N THR A 40 0.44 -17.62 -8.66
CA THR A 40 -0.34 -16.56 -9.32
C THR A 40 -1.17 -17.13 -10.45
N THR A 41 -2.41 -16.65 -10.61
CA THR A 41 -3.32 -17.09 -11.68
C THR A 41 -3.86 -15.91 -12.47
N ASN A 42 -4.00 -16.11 -13.79
CA ASN A 42 -4.57 -15.14 -14.73
C ASN A 42 -3.92 -13.75 -14.67
N TYR A 43 -2.60 -13.69 -14.50
CA TYR A 43 -1.84 -12.44 -14.52
C TYR A 43 -0.84 -12.46 -15.69
N PRO A 44 -0.89 -11.49 -16.62
CA PRO A 44 -0.10 -11.53 -17.84
C PRO A 44 1.36 -11.10 -17.66
N GLN A 45 1.76 -10.64 -16.47
CA GLN A 45 3.14 -10.20 -16.21
C GLN A 45 3.97 -11.41 -15.77
N GLN A 46 5.20 -11.49 -16.26
CA GLN A 46 6.13 -12.56 -15.87
C GLN A 46 6.98 -12.19 -14.66
N SER A 47 7.02 -10.91 -14.27
CA SER A 47 7.65 -10.51 -13.02
C SER A 47 7.06 -9.19 -12.52
N GLN A 48 6.96 -9.07 -11.19
CA GLN A 48 6.70 -7.80 -10.53
C GLN A 48 7.38 -7.78 -9.17
N THR A 49 8.08 -6.69 -8.88
CA THR A 49 8.65 -6.38 -7.57
C THR A 49 7.99 -5.12 -7.03
N MET A 50 7.60 -5.14 -5.75
CA MET A 50 7.12 -3.96 -5.05
C MET A 50 8.08 -3.59 -3.93
N ILE A 51 8.40 -2.30 -3.83
CA ILE A 51 9.15 -1.73 -2.71
C ILE A 51 8.20 -0.79 -1.99
N ASN A 52 7.75 -1.21 -0.82
CA ASN A 52 6.81 -0.47 0.03
C ASN A 52 7.58 0.15 1.19
N VAL A 53 7.65 1.48 1.21
CA VAL A 53 8.39 2.26 2.22
C VAL A 53 7.45 3.27 2.92
N PRO A 54 7.61 3.51 4.23
CA PRO A 54 6.77 4.45 4.96
C PRO A 54 6.73 5.82 4.30
N ALA A 55 5.56 6.44 4.27
CA ALA A 55 5.37 7.81 3.83
C ALA A 55 5.17 8.75 5.03
N PRO A 56 5.60 10.02 4.97
CA PRO A 56 5.25 11.01 5.98
C PRO A 56 3.72 11.20 6.06
N GLY A 57 3.16 11.15 7.27
CA GLY A 57 1.73 11.37 7.48
C GLY A 57 0.86 10.11 7.39
N GLY A 58 1.46 8.92 7.50
CA GLY A 58 0.78 7.63 7.44
C GLY A 58 0.77 7.01 6.05
N GLY A 59 0.49 5.70 6.01
CA GLY A 59 0.54 4.93 4.77
C GLY A 59 1.97 4.72 4.25
N PHE A 60 2.09 4.54 2.94
CA PHE A 60 3.38 4.20 2.32
C PHE A 60 3.45 4.58 0.84
N ILE A 61 4.68 4.68 0.33
CA ILE A 61 4.94 4.74 -1.11
C ILE A 61 5.23 3.32 -1.58
N SER A 62 4.50 2.88 -2.61
CA SER A 62 4.72 1.59 -3.28
C SER A 62 5.32 1.83 -4.66
N THR A 63 6.60 1.51 -4.82
CA THR A 63 7.27 1.50 -6.14
C THR A 63 7.14 0.11 -6.74
N ARG A 64 6.62 0.01 -7.96
CA ARG A 64 6.32 -1.27 -8.62
C ARG A 64 7.08 -1.38 -9.94
N ALA A 65 8.05 -2.28 -9.99
CA ALA A 65 8.76 -2.63 -11.22
C ALA A 65 8.09 -3.87 -11.83
N THR A 66 7.74 -3.81 -13.12
CA THR A 66 7.00 -4.87 -13.81
C THR A 66 7.69 -5.24 -15.11
N ILE A 67 7.75 -6.53 -15.40
CA ILE A 67 8.18 -7.06 -16.70
C ILE A 67 7.02 -7.85 -17.30
N GLY A 68 6.62 -7.46 -18.50
CA GLY A 68 5.61 -8.14 -19.30
C GLY A 68 6.09 -9.48 -19.81
N LYS A 69 5.14 -10.36 -20.10
CA LYS A 69 5.42 -11.67 -20.72
C LYS A 69 6.34 -11.51 -21.94
N ASP A 70 7.26 -12.47 -22.09
CA ASP A 70 8.21 -12.55 -23.19
C ASP A 70 9.11 -11.29 -23.32
N ASN A 71 9.34 -10.59 -22.20
CA ASN A 71 10.05 -9.30 -22.14
C ASN A 71 9.46 -8.22 -23.04
N SER A 72 8.17 -8.33 -23.41
CA SER A 72 7.54 -7.42 -24.36
C SER A 72 7.57 -5.95 -23.94
N ARG A 73 7.52 -5.68 -22.62
CA ARG A 73 7.58 -4.34 -22.02
C ARG A 73 8.16 -4.41 -20.60
N SER A 74 8.74 -3.31 -20.15
CA SER A 74 9.09 -3.08 -18.74
C SER A 74 8.56 -1.73 -18.28
N SER A 75 8.09 -1.63 -17.04
CA SER A 75 7.63 -0.38 -16.45
C SER A 75 8.02 -0.26 -14.98
N ALA A 76 8.11 1.00 -14.52
CA ALA A 76 8.12 1.35 -13.12
C ALA A 76 6.91 2.26 -12.84
N GLU A 77 6.19 2.00 -11.76
CA GLU A 77 5.06 2.80 -11.29
C GLU A 77 5.27 3.22 -9.84
N ILE A 78 4.84 4.43 -9.48
CA ILE A 78 4.80 4.90 -8.10
C ILE A 78 3.35 5.07 -7.69
N HIS A 79 3.00 4.41 -6.59
CA HIS A 79 1.67 4.45 -5.99
C HIS A 79 1.75 5.14 -4.63
N PRO A 80 1.09 6.30 -4.46
CA PRO A 80 0.88 6.89 -3.14
C PRO A 80 -0.23 6.12 -2.41
N VAL A 81 0.13 5.31 -1.41
CA VAL A 81 -0.84 4.58 -0.59
C VAL A 81 -1.22 5.45 0.60
N VAL A 82 -2.32 6.18 0.45
CA VAL A 82 -2.86 7.12 1.45
C VAL A 82 -4.28 6.70 1.82
N PHE A 83 -4.58 6.63 3.12
CA PHE A 83 -5.89 6.19 3.64
C PHE A 83 -6.81 7.37 3.99
N ASP A 84 -6.87 8.38 3.12
CA ASP A 84 -7.68 9.59 3.31
C ASP A 84 -9.03 9.55 2.57
N GLY A 85 -9.34 8.42 1.91
CA GLY A 85 -10.56 8.24 1.12
C GLY A 85 -10.60 9.02 -0.19
N LYS A 86 -9.50 9.66 -0.61
CA LYS A 86 -9.44 10.45 -1.85
C LYS A 86 -8.67 9.70 -2.94
N PRO A 87 -8.98 9.96 -4.22
CA PRO A 87 -8.15 9.50 -5.32
C PRO A 87 -6.86 10.33 -5.42
N HIS A 88 -5.74 9.64 -5.64
CA HIS A 88 -4.42 10.20 -5.88
C HIS A 88 -3.91 9.73 -7.24
N GLN A 89 -3.04 10.51 -7.89
CA GLN A 89 -2.46 10.09 -9.17
C GLN A 89 -1.26 9.17 -8.96
N THR A 90 -1.22 8.05 -9.68
CA THR A 90 0.02 7.27 -9.87
C THR A 90 0.90 7.94 -10.92
N THR A 91 2.21 7.70 -10.84
CA THR A 91 3.18 8.13 -11.86
C THR A 91 3.89 6.94 -12.48
N GLY A 92 4.46 7.11 -13.68
CA GLY A 92 5.21 6.07 -14.37
C GLY A 92 4.41 5.38 -15.48
N GLY A 93 4.63 4.08 -15.67
CA GLY A 93 4.19 3.34 -16.86
C GLY A 93 2.68 3.18 -17.09
N ASP A 94 1.85 3.29 -16.03
CA ASP A 94 0.38 3.29 -16.11
C ASP A 94 -0.17 4.37 -15.17
N ALA A 95 -0.10 5.63 -15.61
CA ALA A 95 -0.61 6.78 -14.86
C ALA A 95 -2.15 6.73 -14.79
N ARG A 96 -2.69 6.71 -13.57
CA ARG A 96 -4.13 6.59 -13.28
C ARG A 96 -4.46 7.12 -11.89
N GLN A 97 -5.74 7.40 -11.67
CA GLN A 97 -6.21 7.70 -10.32
C GLN A 97 -6.38 6.41 -9.51
N ILE A 98 -5.99 6.48 -8.25
CA ILE A 98 -6.05 5.37 -7.32
C ILE A 98 -6.44 5.85 -5.93
N SER A 99 -7.34 5.13 -5.25
CA SER A 99 -7.70 5.39 -3.86
C SER A 99 -7.58 4.12 -3.04
N TYR A 100 -7.25 4.29 -1.77
CA TYR A 100 -7.01 3.19 -0.85
C TYR A 100 -7.90 3.31 0.38
N LYS A 101 -8.41 2.17 0.83
CA LYS A 101 -9.16 2.05 2.08
C LYS A 101 -8.53 0.93 2.90
N LEU A 102 -8.09 1.26 4.10
CA LEU A 102 -7.68 0.26 5.08
C LEU A 102 -8.93 -0.40 5.65
N ILE A 103 -9.11 -1.70 5.41
CA ILE A 103 -10.24 -2.48 5.92
C ILE A 103 -9.94 -2.97 7.34
N ASP A 104 -8.74 -3.51 7.50
CA ASP A 104 -8.18 -3.98 8.77
C ASP A 104 -6.63 -3.90 8.69
N PRO A 105 -5.86 -4.13 9.77
CA PRO A 105 -4.40 -3.99 9.75
C PRO A 105 -3.66 -4.82 8.69
N TYR A 106 -4.29 -5.86 8.14
CA TYR A 106 -3.72 -6.78 7.16
C TYR A 106 -4.43 -6.74 5.81
N THR A 107 -5.47 -5.92 5.64
CA THR A 107 -6.28 -5.89 4.42
C THR A 107 -6.52 -4.46 3.94
N ILE A 108 -6.17 -4.18 2.68
CA ILE A 108 -6.43 -2.92 1.99
C ILE A 108 -7.31 -3.19 0.77
N GLU A 109 -8.33 -2.35 0.57
CA GLU A 109 -9.06 -2.25 -0.68
C GLU A 109 -8.50 -1.11 -1.53
N ARG A 110 -8.38 -1.35 -2.83
CA ARG A 110 -7.84 -0.39 -3.79
C ARG A 110 -8.78 -0.23 -4.96
N THR A 111 -9.14 1.03 -5.23
CA THR A 111 -9.94 1.40 -6.39
C THR A 111 -9.05 2.07 -7.40
N HIS A 112 -9.03 1.57 -8.63
CA HIS A 112 -8.38 2.20 -9.76
C HIS A 112 -9.43 2.89 -10.63
N ASN A 113 -9.11 4.09 -11.10
CA ASN A 113 -9.88 4.81 -12.10
C ASN A 113 -8.97 5.10 -13.31
N ARG A 114 -9.24 4.42 -14.42
CA ARG A 114 -8.60 4.68 -15.71
C ARG A 114 -9.61 5.33 -16.64
N ASN A 115 -9.53 6.66 -16.77
CA ASN A 115 -10.38 7.45 -17.66
C ASN A 115 -11.88 7.18 -17.49
N GLY A 116 -12.35 7.10 -16.23
CA GLY A 116 -13.76 6.82 -15.89
C GLY A 116 -14.09 5.35 -15.69
N LYS A 117 -13.20 4.42 -16.07
CA LYS A 117 -13.40 2.99 -15.81
C LYS A 117 -12.88 2.63 -14.42
N LEU A 118 -13.81 2.29 -13.53
CA LEU A 118 -13.52 1.86 -12.17
C LEU A 118 -13.28 0.35 -12.10
N THR A 119 -12.23 -0.06 -11.38
CA THR A 119 -11.97 -1.46 -10.99
C THR A 119 -11.48 -1.51 -9.57
N VAL A 120 -11.90 -2.52 -8.81
CA VAL A 120 -11.54 -2.70 -7.40
C VAL A 120 -10.73 -3.98 -7.22
N ASP A 121 -9.73 -3.93 -6.33
CA ASP A 121 -9.02 -5.10 -5.86
C ASP A 121 -8.72 -5.04 -4.36
N THR A 122 -8.40 -6.20 -3.79
CA THR A 122 -8.07 -6.33 -2.36
C THR A 122 -6.66 -6.86 -2.22
N GLU A 123 -5.83 -6.19 -1.42
CA GLU A 123 -4.46 -6.57 -1.06
C GLU A 123 -4.46 -7.02 0.42
N GLN A 124 -4.16 -8.29 0.67
CA GLN A 124 -4.15 -8.88 2.00
C GLN A 124 -2.80 -9.48 2.33
N VAL A 125 -2.21 -9.07 3.45
CA VAL A 125 -0.98 -9.64 3.98
C VAL A 125 -1.31 -10.75 4.98
N SER A 126 -0.62 -11.89 4.93
CA SER A 126 -0.76 -12.96 5.91
C SER A 126 -0.33 -12.50 7.30
N LYS A 127 -0.90 -13.10 8.37
CA LYS A 127 -0.57 -12.73 9.76
C LYS A 127 0.91 -12.89 10.12
N ASP A 128 1.61 -13.80 9.45
CA ASP A 128 3.06 -13.99 9.61
C ASP A 128 3.89 -12.96 8.80
N GLY A 129 3.22 -12.11 8.02
CA GLY A 129 3.82 -11.04 7.23
C GLY A 129 4.61 -11.52 6.02
N LYS A 130 4.56 -12.81 5.65
CA LYS A 130 5.42 -13.40 4.60
C LYS A 130 4.77 -13.43 3.23
N THR A 131 3.45 -13.48 3.15
CA THR A 131 2.72 -13.60 1.89
C THR A 131 1.77 -12.42 1.74
N MET A 132 1.69 -11.88 0.53
CA MET A 132 0.67 -10.89 0.16
C MET A 132 -0.16 -11.43 -1.00
N THR A 133 -1.47 -11.39 -0.84
CA THR A 133 -2.44 -11.84 -1.82
C THR A 133 -3.17 -10.63 -2.37
N VAL A 134 -3.14 -10.44 -3.69
CA VAL A 134 -3.95 -9.42 -4.36
C VAL A 134 -5.03 -10.11 -5.20
N LYS A 135 -6.29 -9.94 -4.79
CA LYS A 135 -7.45 -10.52 -5.46
C LYS A 135 -8.16 -9.47 -6.32
N GLN A 136 -8.27 -9.75 -7.60
CA GLN A 136 -9.06 -9.04 -8.60
C GLN A 136 -10.19 -9.95 -9.09
N ALA A 137 -11.19 -9.38 -9.77
CA ALA A 137 -12.34 -10.13 -10.27
C ALA A 137 -11.95 -11.42 -11.03
N ASN A 138 -10.92 -11.35 -11.88
CA ASN A 138 -10.49 -12.45 -12.74
C ASN A 138 -9.03 -12.89 -12.54
N ALA A 139 -8.34 -12.36 -11.52
CA ALA A 139 -6.92 -12.62 -11.31
C ALA A 139 -6.57 -12.72 -9.83
N LEU A 140 -5.63 -13.61 -9.50
CA LEU A 140 -5.06 -13.77 -8.16
C LEU A 140 -3.55 -13.62 -8.27
N ARG A 141 -2.99 -12.62 -7.59
CA ARG A 141 -1.54 -12.40 -7.55
C ARG A 141 -1.04 -12.71 -6.16
N ILE A 142 -0.02 -13.54 -6.07
CA ILE A 142 0.61 -13.93 -4.81
C ILE A 142 2.02 -13.35 -4.81
N TYR A 143 2.43 -12.74 -3.71
CA TYR A 143 3.77 -12.20 -3.53
C TYR A 143 4.40 -12.77 -2.27
N ASP A 144 5.69 -13.07 -2.35
CA ASP A 144 6.50 -13.44 -1.21
C ASP A 144 7.29 -12.21 -0.73
N LYS A 145 7.29 -11.97 0.59
CA LYS A 145 8.12 -10.93 1.20
C LYS A 145 9.58 -11.39 1.17
N LYS A 146 10.45 -10.60 0.53
CA LYS A 146 11.90 -10.82 0.50
C LYS A 146 12.61 -10.09 1.63
N PHE A 147 12.14 -8.88 1.94
CA PHE A 147 12.74 -8.04 2.98
C PHE A 147 11.67 -7.29 3.75
N THR A 148 11.88 -7.13 5.05
CA THR A 148 11.07 -6.26 5.91
C THR A 148 11.67 -4.87 5.93
N VAL A 149 10.86 -3.86 5.59
CA VAL A 149 11.18 -2.46 5.82
C VAL A 149 10.57 -2.05 7.15
N LYS A 150 11.33 -1.33 7.98
CA LYS A 150 10.84 -0.77 9.23
C LYS A 150 10.65 0.73 9.08
N THR A 151 9.62 1.27 9.71
CA THR A 151 9.54 2.70 9.97
C THR A 151 10.75 3.08 10.83
N ALA A 152 11.52 4.08 10.42
CA ALA A 152 12.62 4.58 11.24
C ALA A 152 12.04 5.01 12.59
N GLY A 153 12.58 4.49 13.68
CA GLY A 153 12.21 4.95 15.02
C GLY A 153 12.49 6.45 15.10
N ARG A 154 11.44 7.23 15.37
CA ARG A 154 11.61 8.58 15.92
C ARG A 154 11.82 8.46 17.42
#